data_AF-A0AAN1AID2-F1
#
_entry.id   AF-A0AAN1AID2-F1
#
_cell.length_a   1.000
_cell.length_b   1.000
_cell.length_c   1.000
_cell.angle_alpha   90.00
_cell.angle_beta   90.00
_cell.angle_gamma   90.00
#
_symmetry.space_group_name_H-M   'P 1'
#
loop_
_entity.id
_entity.type
_entity.pdbx_description
1 polymer ?
#
loop_
_entity_poly.entity_id
_entity_poly.type
_entity_poly.pdbx_seq_one_letter_code
_entity_poly.pdbx_strand_id
1 'polypeptide(L)' 'MLKQQDMTETARVVFNELSVTDPATVGEIAQNTYLSRERCQLILTQLVMAGLADYQFGCYRRLQS' A
#
# COMPACT_ATOMS: atom_id res chain seq x y z
N MET A 1 13.06 -12.30 4.69
CA MET A 1 12.39 -10.98 4.71
C MET A 1 12.54 -10.37 3.34
N LEU A 2 11.44 -10.02 2.67
CA LEU A 2 11.50 -9.28 1.41
C LEU A 2 12.22 -7.96 1.69
N LYS A 3 13.40 -7.74 1.11
CA LYS A 3 14.03 -6.42 1.19
C LYS A 3 13.26 -5.51 0.25
N GLN A 4 13.05 -4.25 0.64
CA GLN A 4 12.38 -3.25 -0.20
C GLN A 4 13.00 -3.11 -1.62
N GLN A 5 14.21 -3.67 -1.84
CA GLN A 5 14.95 -3.71 -3.10
C GLN A 5 14.26 -4.54 -4.21
N ASP A 6 13.43 -5.54 -3.86
CA ASP A 6 12.71 -6.37 -4.84
C ASP A 6 11.32 -5.81 -5.22
N MET A 7 10.97 -4.63 -4.69
CA MET A 7 9.66 -4.04 -4.91
C MET A 7 9.54 -3.50 -6.34
N THR A 8 8.46 -3.86 -7.04
CA THR A 8 8.15 -3.29 -8.36
C THR A 8 7.90 -1.78 -8.23
N GLU A 9 8.17 -1.03 -9.30
CA GLU A 9 7.95 0.43 -9.28
C GLU A 9 6.50 0.78 -8.94
N THR A 10 5.52 0.05 -9.48
CA THR A 10 4.11 0.24 -9.16
C THR A 10 3.81 0.00 -7.68
N ALA A 11 4.37 -1.05 -7.08
CA ALA A 11 4.18 -1.31 -5.66
C ALA A 11 4.84 -0.24 -4.78
N ARG A 12 5.97 0.32 -5.23
CA ARG A 12 6.67 1.41 -4.54
C ARG A 12 5.88 2.70 -4.55
N VAL A 13 5.20 3.03 -5.66
CA VAL A 13 4.32 4.19 -5.73
C VAL A 13 3.15 4.04 -4.77
N VAL A 14 2.47 2.88 -4.77
CA VAL A 14 1.38 2.59 -3.80
C VAL A 14 1.87 2.64 -2.36
N PHE A 15 3.05 2.11 -2.07
CA PHE A 15 3.63 2.14 -0.73
C PHE A 15 3.99 3.56 -0.27
N ASN A 16 4.42 4.44 -1.17
CA ASN A 16 4.74 5.83 -0.86
C ASN A 16 3.50 6.68 -0.58
N GLU A 17 2.35 6.32 -1.13
CA GLU A 17 1.06 6.96 -0.80
C GLU A 17 0.55 6.60 0.60
N LEU A 18 1.07 5.54 1.22
CA LEU A 18 0.67 5.16 2.57
C LEU A 18 1.34 6.05 3.62
N SER A 19 0.52 6.66 4.47
CA SER A 19 0.99 7.40 5.64
C SER A 19 1.03 6.51 6.89
N VAL A 20 1.91 6.88 7.82
CA VAL A 20 2.03 6.22 9.14
C VAL A 20 0.92 6.71 10.07
N THR A 21 0.54 7.99 9.95
CA THR A 21 -0.40 8.66 10.87
C THR A 21 -1.80 8.79 10.33
N ASP A 22 -1.97 8.79 9.00
CA ASP A 22 -3.25 9.04 8.34
C ASP A 22 -3.61 7.87 7.40
N PRO A 23 -4.44 6.92 7.84
CA PRO A 23 -4.76 5.74 7.04
C PRO A 23 -5.68 6.08 5.87
N ALA A 24 -5.41 5.54 4.69
CA ALA A 24 -6.15 5.84 3.46
C ALA A 24 -6.92 4.62 2.92
N THR A 25 -8.06 4.85 2.28
CA THR A 25 -8.83 3.78 1.62
C THR A 25 -8.20 3.40 0.27
N VAL A 26 -8.54 2.20 -0.24
CA VAL A 26 -8.12 1.79 -1.60
C VAL A 26 -8.61 2.76 -2.67
N GLY A 27 -9.77 3.40 -2.46
CA GLY A 27 -10.32 4.37 -3.41
C GLY A 27 -9.41 5.60 -3.55
N GLU A 28 -8.98 6.16 -2.42
CA GLU A 28 -8.07 7.31 -2.38
C GLU A 28 -6.70 6.96 -2.97
N ILE A 29 -6.12 5.83 -2.55
CA ILE A 29 -4.82 5.39 -3.04
C ILE A 29 -4.86 5.07 -4.54
N ALA A 30 -5.92 4.41 -5.02
CA ALA A 30 -6.09 4.13 -6.45
C ALA A 30 -6.21 5.42 -7.28
N GLN A 31 -6.89 6.43 -6.75
CA GLN A 31 -7.01 7.74 -7.39
C GLN A 31 -5.65 8.45 -7.49
N ASN A 32 -4.88 8.48 -6.39
CA ASN A 32 -3.58 9.16 -6.36
C ASN A 32 -2.51 8.46 -7.22
N THR A 33 -2.59 7.12 -7.31
CA THR A 33 -1.64 6.30 -8.07
C THR A 33 -2.07 6.02 -9.51
N TYR A 34 -3.26 6.48 -9.92
CA TYR A 34 -3.85 6.20 -11.24
C TYR A 34 -3.98 4.71 -11.56
N LEU A 35 -4.23 3.89 -10.54
CA LEU A 35 -4.44 2.45 -10.69
C LEU A 35 -5.93 2.11 -10.65
N SER A 36 -6.29 0.97 -11.25
CA SER A 36 -7.59 0.38 -10.95
C SER A 36 -7.66 -0.02 -9.48
N ARG A 37 -8.86 0.03 -8.90
CA ARG A 37 -9.09 -0.40 -7.52
C ARG A 37 -8.62 -1.84 -7.29
N GLU A 38 -8.84 -2.73 -8.25
CA GLU A 38 -8.43 -4.14 -8.17
C GLU A 38 -6.91 -4.28 -8.11
N ARG A 39 -6.18 -3.55 -8.96
CA ARG A 39 -4.71 -3.59 -8.98
C ARG A 39 -4.12 -2.97 -7.71
N CYS A 40 -4.71 -1.86 -7.26
CA CYS A 40 -4.32 -1.21 -6.00
C CYS A 40 -4.56 -2.14 -4.79
N GLN A 41 -5.75 -2.75 -4.70
CA GLN A 41 -6.10 -3.71 -3.67
C GLN A 41 -5.15 -4.91 -3.63
N LEU A 42 -4.78 -5.46 -4.79
CA LEU A 42 -3.84 -6.58 -4.88
C LEU A 42 -2.46 -6.20 -4.30
N ILE A 43 -1.93 -5.03 -4.70
CA ILE A 43 -0.65 -4.53 -4.20
C ILE A 43 -0.72 -4.27 -2.70
N LEU A 44 -1.76 -3.60 -2.22
CA LEU A 44 -1.96 -3.32 -0.79
C LEU A 44 -2.04 -4.62 0.03
N THR A 45 -2.72 -5.65 -0.48
CA THR A 45 -2.76 -6.98 0.14
C THR A 45 -1.36 -7.59 0.22
N GLN A 46 -0.54 -7.46 -0.83
CA GLN A 46 0.85 -7.93 -0.82
C GLN A 46 1.71 -7.15 0.19
N LEU A 47 1.52 -5.84 0.32
CA LEU A 47 2.22 -5.01 1.30
C LEU A 47 1.86 -5.41 2.74
N VAL A 48 0.58 -5.72 3.01
CA VAL A 48 0.15 -6.23 4.32
C VAL A 48 0.77 -7.59 4.62
N MET A 49 0.72 -8.53 3.67
CA MET A 49 1.35 -9.85 3.84
C MET A 49 2.88 -9.76 4.04
N ALA A 50 3.53 -8.76 3.43
CA ALA A 50 4.95 -8.49 3.60
C ALA A 50 5.28 -7.77 4.93
N GLY A 51 4.29 -7.39 5.73
CA GLY A 51 4.48 -6.65 6.98
C GLY A 51 4.89 -5.19 6.79
N LEU A 52 4.65 -4.63 5.60
CA LEU A 52 4.99 -3.23 5.25
C LEU A 52 3.80 -2.27 5.46
N ALA A 53 2.58 -2.80 5.44
CA ALA A 53 1.36 -2.05 5.68
C ALA A 53 0.46 -2.81 6.66
N ASP A 54 -0.46 -2.08 7.27
CA ASP A 54 -1.50 -2.63 8.14
C ASP A 54 -2.87 -2.21 7.62
N TYR A 55 -3.85 -3.09 7.77
CA TYR A 55 -5.22 -2.88 7.29
C TYR A 55 -6.19 -2.88 8.46
N GLN A 56 -6.88 -1.76 8.66
CA GLN A 56 -7.89 -1.62 9.71
C GLN A 56 -9.09 -0.83 9.18
N PHE A 57 -10.30 -1.35 9.42
CA PHE A 57 -11.57 -0.68 9.12
C PHE A 57 -11.71 -0.14 7.68
N GLY A 58 -11.17 -0.84 6.68
CA GLY A 58 -11.25 -0.40 5.28
C GLY A 58 -10.13 0.51 4.81
N CYS A 59 -9.22 0.90 5.71
CA CYS A 59 -8.08 1.77 5.41
C CYS A 59 -6.75 1.04 5.60
N TYR A 60 -5.72 1.57 4.94
CA TYR A 60 -4.35 1.09 4.97
C TYR A 60 -3.45 2.14 5.57
N ARG A 61 -2.55 1.71 6.45
CA ARG A 61 -1.47 2.55 6.97
C ARG A 61 -0.13 1.90 6.70
N ARG A 62 0.90 2.72 6.58
CA ARG A 62 2.29 2.27 6.50
C ARG A 62 2.77 1.83 7.88
N LEU A 63 3.38 0.65 7.94
CA LEU A 63 4.13 0.23 9.12
C LEU A 63 5.55 0.77 8.99
N GLN A 64 6.02 1.56 9.96
CA GLN A 64 7.40 2.03 9.98
C GLN A 64 8.35 0.82 10.01
N SER A 65 9.13 0.68 8.94
CA SER A 65 10.42 0.01 8.98
C SER A 65 11.52 1.05 8.91
#